data_AF-A0A563F3I2-F1
#
_entry.id   AF-A0A563F3I2-F1
#
_cell.length_a   1.000
_cell.length_b   1.000
_cell.length_c   1.000
_cell.angle_alpha   90.00
_cell.angle_beta   90.00
_cell.angle_gamma   90.00
#
_symmetry.space_group_name_H-M   'P 1'
#
loop_
_entity.id
_entity.type
_entity.pdbx_description
1 polymer ?
#
loop_
_entity_poly.entity_id
_entity_poly.type
_entity_poly.pdbx_seq_one_letter_code
_entity_poly.pdbx_strand_id
1 'polypeptide(L)'
;MKAALPAAPGCSRFVKLWRDDGSDFGERERLLVQLLRPHLYEVYLDTQRRRRNVPQLSRRELDVLRLAASGRSNAAIAQELFVAVSTVRKHLEHIFDRTGVRTRAEAAALVLPHLSVIDPH
;
A
#
# COMPACT_ATOMS: atom_id res chain seq x y z
N MET A 1 -15.43 10.01 2.22
CA MET A 1 -14.19 9.42 2.79
C MET A 1 -13.99 8.00 2.25
N LYS A 2 -12.76 7.61 1.86
CA LYS A 2 -12.42 6.25 1.39
C LYS A 2 -11.47 5.59 2.39
N ALA A 3 -11.81 4.41 2.89
CA ALA A 3 -10.96 3.61 3.78
C ALA A 3 -10.60 2.30 3.10
N ALA A 4 -9.31 1.94 3.07
CA ALA A 4 -8.85 0.66 2.53
C ALA A 4 -9.16 -0.48 3.51
N LEU A 5 -9.57 -1.64 3.00
CA LEU A 5 -9.83 -2.86 3.77
C LEU A 5 -8.80 -3.94 3.44
N PRO A 6 -8.59 -4.94 4.32
CA PRO A 6 -7.77 -6.10 4.02
C PRO A 6 -8.32 -6.83 2.79
N ALA A 7 -7.41 -7.25 1.92
CA ALA A 7 -7.72 -8.01 0.73
C ALA A 7 -6.60 -9.02 0.45
N ALA A 8 -6.93 -10.07 -0.29
CA ALA A 8 -5.94 -11.02 -0.80
C ALA A 8 -4.95 -10.29 -1.75
N PRO A 9 -3.71 -10.81 -1.90
CA PRO A 9 -2.76 -10.28 -2.88
C PRO A 9 -3.41 -10.14 -4.27
N GLY A 10 -3.22 -8.98 -4.92
CA GLY A 10 -3.83 -8.68 -6.22
C GLY A 10 -5.27 -8.16 -6.19
N CYS A 11 -5.91 -8.06 -5.03
CA CYS A 11 -7.25 -7.47 -4.86
C CYS A 11 -7.18 -6.17 -4.04
N SER A 12 -8.02 -5.19 -4.37
CA SER A 12 -8.24 -4.00 -3.54
C SER A 12 -9.68 -3.97 -3.05
N ARG A 13 -9.89 -3.76 -1.75
CA ARG A 13 -11.20 -3.53 -1.14
C ARG A 13 -11.17 -2.20 -0.40
N PHE A 14 -12.27 -1.45 -0.49
CA PHE A 14 -12.40 -0.18 0.21
C PHE A 14 -13.86 0.08 0.62
N VAL A 15 -14.03 0.78 1.75
CA VAL A 15 -15.32 1.37 2.15
C VAL A 15 -15.31 2.82 1.69
N LYS A 16 -16.36 3.24 0.98
CA LYS A 16 -16.64 4.65 0.72
C LYS A 16 -17.76 5.09 1.65
N LEU A 17 -17.45 6.05 2.52
CA LEU A 17 -18.43 6.79 3.31
C LEU A 17 -18.78 8.05 2.53
N TRP A 18 -20.01 8.13 2.06
CA TRP A 18 -20.55 9.30 1.40
C TRP A 18 -21.28 10.14 2.45
N ARG A 19 -21.13 11.46 2.39
CA ARG A 19 -22.01 12.39 3.07
C ARG A 19 -22.71 13.14 1.94
N ASP A 20 -23.97 12.83 1.75
CA ASP A 20 -24.85 13.46 0.76
C ASP A 20 -25.83 14.40 1.48
N ASP A 21 -26.52 15.27 0.74
CA ASP A 21 -27.55 16.19 1.25
C ASP A 21 -28.95 15.54 1.38
N GLY A 22 -29.04 14.23 1.10
CA GLY A 22 -30.24 13.42 1.28
C GLY A 22 -30.68 13.24 2.74
N SER A 23 -31.80 12.55 2.92
CA SER A 23 -32.39 12.28 4.23
C SER A 23 -31.43 11.54 5.17
N ASP A 24 -31.45 11.91 6.46
CA ASP A 24 -30.68 11.26 7.52
C ASP A 24 -30.84 9.73 7.53
N PHE A 25 -29.81 9.03 8.02
CA PHE A 25 -29.87 7.59 8.28
C PHE A 25 -31.08 7.27 9.17
N GLY A 26 -31.94 6.37 8.71
CA GLY A 26 -33.07 5.86 9.49
C GLY A 26 -32.62 4.94 10.61
N GLU A 27 -33.56 4.51 11.44
CA GLU A 27 -33.30 3.65 12.60
C GLU A 27 -32.65 2.33 12.20
N ARG A 28 -33.11 1.73 11.09
CA ARG A 28 -32.54 0.49 10.55
C ARG A 28 -31.08 0.66 10.14
N GLU A 29 -30.72 1.74 9.44
CA GLU A 29 -29.32 1.99 9.06
C GLU A 29 -28.44 2.25 10.28
N ARG A 30 -28.96 2.99 11.28
CA ARG A 30 -28.24 3.25 12.54
C ARG A 30 -27.97 1.95 13.30
N LEU A 31 -28.97 1.07 13.42
CA LEU A 31 -28.84 -0.24 14.06
C LEU A 31 -27.85 -1.13 13.30
N LEU A 32 -27.91 -1.14 11.96
CA LEU A 32 -26.94 -1.87 11.13
C LEU A 32 -25.50 -1.40 11.38
N VAL A 33 -25.27 -0.09 11.38
CA VAL A 33 -23.92 0.46 11.65
C VAL A 33 -23.48 0.14 13.08
N GLN A 34 -24.39 0.18 14.05
CA GLN A 34 -24.09 -0.14 15.45
C GLN A 34 -23.68 -1.61 15.62
N LEU A 35 -24.36 -2.53 14.94
CA LEU A 35 -24.02 -3.95 14.90
C LEU A 35 -22.70 -4.22 14.16
N LEU A 36 -22.44 -3.48 13.07
CA LEU A 36 -21.20 -3.64 12.30
C LEU A 36 -19.99 -2.99 12.97
N ARG A 37 -20.19 -1.98 13.85
CA ARG A 37 -19.12 -1.19 14.47
C ARG A 37 -17.95 -2.02 15.04
N PRO A 38 -18.15 -3.04 15.88
CA PRO A 38 -17.03 -3.83 16.42
C PRO A 38 -16.23 -4.50 15.30
N HIS A 39 -16.89 -5.03 14.28
CA HIS A 39 -16.22 -5.66 13.13
C HIS A 39 -15.49 -4.65 12.25
N LEU A 40 -16.08 -3.47 12.03
CA LEU A 40 -15.42 -2.39 11.31
C LEU A 40 -14.18 -1.89 12.06
N TYR A 41 -14.23 -1.86 13.39
CA TYR A 41 -13.10 -1.48 14.23
C TYR A 41 -11.98 -2.52 14.18
N GLU A 42 -12.29 -3.81 14.26
CA GLU A 42 -11.30 -4.89 14.12
C GLU A 42 -10.61 -4.85 12.75
N VAL A 43 -11.40 -4.69 11.69
CA VAL A 43 -10.88 -4.58 10.33
C VAL A 43 -10.01 -3.33 10.18
N TYR A 44 -10.42 -2.20 10.77
CA TYR A 44 -9.60 -1.00 10.82
C TYR A 44 -8.27 -1.25 11.55
N LEU A 45 -8.30 -1.86 12.74
CA LEU A 45 -7.07 -2.15 13.49
C LEU A 45 -6.14 -3.11 12.75
N ASP A 46 -6.65 -4.15 12.09
CA ASP A 46 -5.85 -5.06 11.28
C ASP A 46 -5.17 -4.31 10.12
N THR A 47 -5.89 -3.44 9.42
CA THR A 47 -5.29 -2.62 8.35
C THR A 47 -4.20 -1.69 8.88
N GLN A 48 -4.40 -1.09 10.06
CA GLN A 48 -3.40 -0.21 10.68
C GLN A 48 -2.17 -0.99 11.14
N ARG A 49 -2.35 -2.18 11.72
CA ARG A 49 -1.24 -3.07 12.12
C ARG A 49 -0.42 -3.48 10.91
N ARG A 50 -1.07 -3.92 9.83
CA ARG A 50 -0.39 -4.27 8.57
C ARG A 50 0.40 -3.09 8.01
N ARG A 51 -0.16 -1.88 8.02
CA ARG A 51 0.54 -0.66 7.57
C ARG A 51 1.74 -0.31 8.43
N ARG A 52 1.63 -0.40 9.76
CA ARG A 52 2.75 -0.14 10.67
C ARG A 52 3.90 -1.13 10.51
N ASN A 53 3.57 -2.37 10.12
CA ASN A 53 4.56 -3.43 9.90
C ASN A 53 5.18 -3.39 8.49
N VAL A 54 4.79 -2.43 7.64
CA VAL A 54 5.43 -2.24 6.33
C VAL A 54 6.69 -1.39 6.52
N PRO A 55 7.85 -1.86 6.07
CA PRO A 55 9.09 -1.10 6.18
C PRO A 55 8.99 0.24 5.45
N GLN A 56 9.45 1.30 6.10
CA GLN A 56 9.55 2.61 5.46
C GLN A 56 10.78 2.66 4.54
N LEU A 57 10.53 2.67 3.24
CA LEU A 57 11.56 2.90 2.22
C LEU A 57 11.74 4.41 1.99
N SER A 58 12.95 4.84 1.65
CA SER A 58 13.15 6.21 1.18
C SER A 58 12.49 6.40 -0.19
N ARG A 59 12.29 7.66 -0.59
CA ARG A 59 11.75 7.98 -1.92
C ARG A 59 12.51 7.29 -3.05
N ARG A 60 13.84 7.28 -3.02
CA ARG A 60 14.64 6.65 -4.08
C ARG A 60 14.54 5.14 -4.12
N GLU A 61 14.39 4.50 -2.97
CA GLU A 61 14.16 3.06 -2.92
C GLU A 61 12.76 2.69 -3.36
N LEU A 62 11.78 3.55 -3.08
CA LEU A 62 10.43 3.45 -3.63
C LEU A 62 10.45 3.51 -5.16
N ASP A 63 11.15 4.51 -5.73
CA ASP A 63 11.27 4.69 -7.19
C ASP A 63 11.92 3.47 -7.85
N VAL A 64 13.04 3.01 -7.28
CA VAL A 64 13.73 1.79 -7.73
C VAL A 64 12.80 0.57 -7.64
N LEU A 65 12.07 0.40 -6.53
CA LEU A 65 11.16 -0.73 -6.34
C LEU A 65 9.98 -0.69 -7.30
N ARG A 66 9.41 0.49 -7.56
CA ARG A 66 8.30 0.69 -8.53
C ARG A 66 8.74 0.28 -9.94
N LEU A 67 9.92 0.72 -10.38
CA LEU A 67 10.46 0.36 -11.70
C LEU A 67 10.88 -1.11 -11.77
N ALA A 68 11.42 -1.67 -10.69
CA ALA A 68 11.74 -3.09 -10.62
C ALA A 68 10.47 -3.97 -10.68
N ALA A 69 9.39 -3.52 -10.04
CA ALA A 69 8.09 -4.21 -10.04
C ALA A 69 7.41 -4.18 -11.41
N SER A 70 7.68 -3.17 -12.25
CA SER A 70 7.21 -3.13 -13.64
C SER A 70 8.05 -3.98 -14.60
N GLY A 71 9.00 -4.77 -14.09
CA GLY A 71 9.82 -5.69 -14.87
C GLY A 71 11.07 -5.08 -15.49
N ARG A 72 11.44 -3.84 -15.14
CA ARG A 72 12.65 -3.21 -15.70
C ARG A 72 13.93 -3.85 -15.19
N SER A 73 14.92 -3.94 -16.08
CA SER A 73 16.28 -4.36 -15.74
C SER A 73 17.01 -3.28 -14.93
N ASN A 74 18.03 -3.66 -14.14
CA ASN A 74 18.78 -2.68 -13.35
C ASN A 74 19.45 -1.60 -14.23
N ALA A 75 19.80 -1.95 -15.48
CA ALA A 75 20.35 -0.99 -16.44
C ALA A 75 19.31 0.02 -16.93
N ALA A 76 18.08 -0.44 -17.22
CA ALA A 76 16.99 0.46 -17.60
C ALA A 76 16.59 1.39 -16.44
N ILE A 77 16.54 0.86 -15.21
CA ILE A 77 16.27 1.65 -14.00
C ILE A 77 17.37 2.72 -13.79
N ALA A 78 18.63 2.33 -13.96
CA ALA A 78 19.78 3.23 -13.82
C ALA A 78 19.71 4.39 -14.83
N GLN A 79 19.35 4.08 -16.08
CA GLN A 79 19.15 5.07 -17.13
C GLN A 79 18.00 6.03 -16.80
N GLU A 80 16.85 5.50 -16.37
CA GLU A 80 15.65 6.30 -16.09
C GLU A 80 15.82 7.19 -14.86
N LEU A 81 16.56 6.74 -13.85
CA LEU A 81 16.82 7.49 -12.62
C LEU A 81 18.11 8.33 -12.67
N PHE A 82 18.85 8.29 -13.78
CA PHE A 82 20.14 8.97 -13.98
C PHE A 82 21.18 8.62 -12.89
N VAL A 83 21.35 7.33 -12.61
CA VAL A 83 22.32 6.80 -11.62
C VAL A 83 23.13 5.64 -12.20
N ALA A 84 24.17 5.19 -11.49
CA ALA A 84 24.92 4.00 -11.89
C ALA A 84 24.13 2.70 -11.59
N VAL A 85 24.38 1.64 -12.37
CA VAL A 85 23.78 0.31 -12.15
C VAL A 85 24.15 -0.25 -10.76
N SER A 86 25.35 0.03 -10.27
CA SER A 86 25.80 -0.31 -8.91
C SER A 86 24.94 0.37 -7.84
N THR A 87 24.55 1.63 -8.06
CA THR A 87 23.66 2.37 -7.15
C THR A 87 22.27 1.72 -7.09
N VAL A 88 21.73 1.28 -8.24
CA VAL A 88 20.46 0.52 -8.27
C VAL A 88 20.57 -0.80 -7.50
N ARG A 89 21.67 -1.55 -7.69
CA ARG A 89 21.92 -2.78 -6.91
C ARG A 89 21.96 -2.48 -5.42
N LYS A 90 22.62 -1.38 -5.02
CA LYS A 90 22.74 -1.00 -3.61
C LYS A 90 21.39 -0.61 -3.01
N HIS A 91 20.55 0.11 -3.75
CA HIS A 91 19.18 0.38 -3.32
C HIS A 91 18.37 -0.92 -3.16
N LEU A 92 18.49 -1.88 -4.08
CA LEU A 92 17.80 -3.17 -3.97
C LEU A 92 18.28 -3.98 -2.76
N GLU A 93 19.58 -4.02 -2.48
CA GLU A 93 20.12 -4.62 -1.24
C GLU A 93 19.47 -3.99 0.00
N HIS A 94 19.48 -2.66 0.09
CA HIS A 94 18.88 -1.96 1.23
C HIS A 94 17.36 -2.17 1.33
N ILE A 95 16.68 -2.38 0.20
CA ILE A 95 15.25 -2.72 0.19
C ILE A 95 15.06 -4.11 0.80
N PHE A 96 15.84 -5.09 0.34
CA PHE A 96 15.75 -6.47 0.84
C PHE A 96 16.09 -6.55 2.33
N ASP A 97 17.13 -5.86 2.78
CA ASP A 97 17.51 -5.83 4.20
C ASP A 97 16.39 -5.27 5.08
N ARG A 98 15.71 -4.21 4.65
CA ARG A 98 14.59 -3.63 5.43
C ARG A 98 13.30 -4.41 5.33
N THR A 99 13.07 -5.09 4.21
CA THR A 99 11.85 -5.86 3.99
C THR A 99 11.94 -7.28 4.50
N GLY A 100 13.15 -7.80 4.73
CA GLY A 100 13.41 -9.18 5.14
C GLY A 100 13.12 -10.21 4.05
N VAL A 101 12.82 -9.76 2.83
CA VAL A 101 12.53 -10.62 1.66
C VAL A 101 13.75 -10.73 0.77
N ARG A 102 13.74 -11.69 -0.17
CA ARG A 102 14.92 -11.98 -1.01
C ARG A 102 14.75 -11.61 -2.46
N THR A 103 13.51 -11.33 -2.88
CA THR A 103 13.21 -11.00 -4.28
C THR A 103 12.52 -9.65 -4.41
N ARG A 104 12.75 -9.00 -5.56
CA ARG A 104 12.04 -7.78 -5.94
C ARG A 104 10.52 -7.96 -6.02
N ALA A 105 10.05 -9.15 -6.39
CA ALA A 105 8.62 -9.47 -6.47
C ALA A 105 7.98 -9.53 -5.07
N GLU A 106 8.62 -10.22 -4.13
CA GLU A 106 8.20 -10.24 -2.72
C GLU A 106 8.22 -8.83 -2.11
N ALA A 107 9.30 -8.07 -2.34
CA ALA A 107 9.40 -6.69 -1.85
C ALA A 107 8.28 -5.80 -2.40
N ALA A 108 7.98 -5.92 -3.70
CA ALA A 108 6.90 -5.18 -4.34
C ALA A 108 5.53 -5.56 -3.77
N ALA A 109 5.27 -6.86 -3.60
CA ALA A 109 4.02 -7.37 -3.02
C ALA A 109 3.83 -6.93 -1.56
N LEU A 110 4.92 -6.81 -0.79
CA LEU A 110 4.89 -6.36 0.59
C LEU A 110 4.66 -4.85 0.72
N VAL A 111 5.29 -4.03 -0.13
CA VAL A 111 5.34 -2.57 0.08
C VAL A 111 4.27 -1.83 -0.73
N LEU A 112 4.11 -2.14 -2.01
CA LEU A 112 3.31 -1.33 -2.94
C LEU A 112 1.80 -1.24 -2.59
N PRO A 113 1.12 -2.30 -2.12
CA PRO A 113 -0.30 -2.21 -1.75
C PRO A 113 -0.60 -1.13 -0.71
N HIS A 114 0.36 -0.84 0.17
CA HIS A 114 0.20 0.12 1.26
C HIS A 114 0.39 1.57 0.84
N LEU A 115 0.94 1.82 -0.35
CA LEU A 115 1.19 3.16 -0.89
C LEU A 115 -0.02 3.73 -1.66
N SER A 116 -1.00 2.90 -2.01
CA SER A 116 -2.15 3.23 -2.88
C SER A 116 -3.19 4.19 -2.27
N VAL A 117 -2.82 5.01 -1.29
CA VAL A 117 -3.69 6.04 -0.69
C VAL A 117 -3.19 7.46 -0.91
N ILE A 118 -1.96 7.68 -1.42
CA ILE A 118 -1.42 9.04 -1.59
C ILE A 118 -0.61 9.11 -2.89
N ASP A 119 -1.28 9.40 -4.00
CA ASP A 119 -0.74 10.18 -5.13
C ASP A 119 -1.96 10.61 -5.99
N PRO A 120 -2.58 11.77 -5.72
CA PRO A 120 -3.37 12.48 -6.71
C PRO A 120 -2.38 13.23 -7.63
N HIS A 121 -2.33 12.84 -8.90
CA HIS A 121 -1.98 13.80 -9.95
C HIS A 121 -3.19 14.70 -10.20
#